data_AF-A0A381VHC9-F1
#
_entry.id   AF-A0A381VHC9-F1
#
_cell.length_a   1.000
_cell.length_b   1.000
_cell.length_c   1.000
_cell.angle_alpha   90.00
_cell.angle_beta   90.00
_cell.angle_gamma   90.00
#
_symmetry.space_group_name_H-M   'P 1'
#
loop_
_entity.id
_entity.type
_entity.pdbx_description
1 polymer ?
#
loop_
_entity_poly.entity_id
_entity_poly.type
_entity_poly.pdbx_seq_one_letter_code
_entity_poly.pdbx_strand_id
1 'polypeptide(L)'
;MGNNMKNHKNNNGFTLIELIMVMIILGILSAVAIPRYLETIEKSEIASQDAVMTKLTAALENYAQHKMLTEGRRIWPSNPFDALETQPHTYTDDATDLQTAAVDANVDNEWTFVVEAWDNGTGRITHQRADNTRWEWSYDSGTNTGTDGDATGAVYERSALGTRGTVILFQ
;
A
#
# COMPACT_ATOMS: atom_id res chain seq x y z
N MET A 1 25.66 73.76 4.47
CA MET A 1 26.24 72.74 3.58
C MET A 1 25.76 71.37 4.01
N GLY A 2 24.95 70.68 3.20
CA GLY A 2 24.65 69.26 3.39
C GLY A 2 25.10 68.49 2.16
N ASN A 3 26.15 67.67 2.29
CA ASN A 3 26.64 66.83 1.20
C ASN A 3 25.74 65.59 1.07
N ASN A 4 25.04 65.46 -0.06
CA ASN A 4 24.33 64.25 -0.44
C ASN A 4 25.33 63.22 -1.00
N MET A 5 25.67 62.21 -0.21
CA MET A 5 26.44 61.04 -0.68
C MET A 5 25.53 60.13 -1.52
N LYS A 6 25.71 60.12 -2.84
CA LYS A 6 25.04 59.18 -3.74
C LYS A 6 25.71 57.81 -3.63
N ASN A 7 25.07 56.87 -2.95
CA ASN A 7 25.45 55.46 -2.97
C ASN A 7 25.16 54.88 -4.37
N HIS A 8 26.21 54.58 -5.14
CA HIS A 8 26.10 53.77 -6.35
C HIS A 8 25.87 52.31 -5.93
N LYS A 9 24.64 51.81 -6.07
CA LYS A 9 24.36 50.37 -6.00
C LYS A 9 24.96 49.71 -7.24
N ASN A 10 25.94 48.83 -7.06
CA ASN A 10 26.44 47.96 -8.13
C ASN A 10 25.34 46.96 -8.50
N ASN A 11 24.63 47.24 -9.59
CA ASN A 11 23.68 46.31 -10.18
C ASN A 11 24.46 45.29 -11.03
N ASN A 12 25.10 44.32 -10.38
CA ASN A 12 25.70 43.18 -11.08
C ASN A 12 24.57 42.27 -11.59
N GLY A 13 24.23 42.39 -12.88
CA GLY A 13 23.31 41.48 -13.55
C GLY A 13 23.96 40.12 -13.83
N PHE A 14 23.16 39.05 -13.82
CA PHE A 14 23.58 37.71 -14.22
C PHE A 14 24.07 37.71 -15.68
N THR A 15 25.16 36.99 -15.97
CA THR A 15 25.65 36.82 -17.33
C THR A 15 24.93 35.67 -18.03
N LEU A 16 24.82 35.74 -19.36
CA LEU A 16 24.24 34.65 -20.17
C LEU A 16 25.03 33.34 -20.03
N ILE A 17 26.36 33.45 -19.87
CA ILE A 17 27.21 32.27 -19.72
C ILE A 17 26.98 31.55 -18.37
N GLU A 18 26.72 32.29 -17.30
CA GLU A 18 26.35 31.70 -16.00
C GLU A 18 25.06 30.90 -16.10
N LEU A 19 24.05 31.44 -16.80
CA LEU A 19 22.79 30.72 -17.00
C LEU A 19 22.98 29.42 -17.81
N ILE A 20 23.81 29.46 -18.86
CA ILE A 20 24.10 28.30 -19.70
C ILE A 20 24.87 27.23 -18.93
N MET A 21 25.90 27.62 -18.17
CA MET A 21 26.68 26.67 -17.36
C MET A 21 25.80 25.98 -16.30
N VAL A 22 24.93 26.74 -15.63
CA VAL A 22 23.97 26.19 -14.66
C VAL A 22 23.03 25.19 -15.34
N MET A 23 22.49 25.51 -16.53
CA MET A 23 21.63 24.60 -17.27
C MET A 23 22.34 23.29 -17.64
N ILE A 24 23.62 23.36 -18.06
CA ILE A 24 24.41 22.16 -18.37
C ILE A 24 24.59 21.29 -17.13
N ILE A 25 24.97 21.89 -15.99
CA ILE A 25 25.17 21.17 -14.73
C ILE A 25 23.85 20.51 -14.29
N LEU A 26 22.74 21.26 -14.28
CA LEU A 26 21.42 20.75 -13.95
C LEU A 26 20.98 19.64 -14.91
N GLY A 27 21.31 19.74 -16.21
CA GLY A 27 21.02 18.70 -17.19
C GLY A 27 21.71 17.38 -16.87
N ILE A 28 23.01 17.41 -16.56
CA ILE A 28 23.79 16.21 -16.19
C ILE A 28 23.27 15.62 -14.87
N LEU A 29 23.03 16.46 -13.86
CA LEU A 29 22.51 16.01 -12.57
C LEU A 29 21.13 15.39 -12.72
N SER A 30 20.23 16.00 -13.50
CA SER A 30 18.87 15.50 -13.70
C SER A 30 18.83 14.13 -14.39
N ALA A 31 19.73 13.90 -15.35
CA ALA A 31 19.83 12.62 -16.06
C ALA A 31 20.12 11.43 -15.13
N VAL A 32 20.85 11.65 -14.03
CA VAL A 32 21.19 10.60 -13.06
C VAL A 32 20.25 10.62 -11.84
N ALA A 33 19.83 11.81 -11.39
CA ALA A 33 19.01 11.96 -10.20
C ALA A 33 17.59 11.45 -10.40
N ILE A 34 16.96 11.73 -11.55
CA ILE A 34 15.56 11.36 -11.79
C ILE A 34 15.36 9.83 -11.77
N PRO A 35 16.13 9.01 -12.51
CA PRO A 35 15.93 7.56 -12.48
C PRO A 35 16.14 6.96 -11.09
N ARG A 36 17.17 7.41 -10.36
CA ARG A 36 17.45 6.93 -8.99
C ARG A 36 16.36 7.32 -8.01
N TYR A 37 15.78 8.51 -8.19
CA TYR A 37 14.67 8.97 -7.35
C TYR A 37 13.42 8.12 -7.58
N LEU A 38 13.07 7.82 -8.84
CA LEU A 38 11.95 6.94 -9.17
C LEU A 38 12.11 5.53 -8.59
N GLU A 39 13.30 4.93 -8.73
CA GLU A 39 13.61 3.62 -8.12
C GLU A 39 13.48 3.64 -6.59
N THR A 40 13.84 4.76 -5.96
CA THR A 40 13.72 4.92 -4.49
C THR A 40 12.26 4.98 -4.07
N ILE A 41 11.41 5.67 -4.82
CA ILE A 41 9.97 5.72 -4.57
C ILE A 41 9.37 4.32 -4.69
N GLU A 42 9.62 3.61 -5.79
CA GLU A 42 9.09 2.26 -6.02
C GLU A 42 9.46 1.30 -4.87
N LYS A 43 10.72 1.31 -4.44
CA LYS A 43 11.18 0.50 -3.30
C LYS A 43 10.49 0.89 -2.00
N SER A 44 10.25 2.18 -1.78
CA SER A 44 9.55 2.67 -0.59
C SER A 44 8.09 2.23 -0.58
N GLU A 45 7.43 2.20 -1.74
CA GLU A 45 6.04 1.72 -1.86
C GLU A 45 5.95 0.22 -1.60
N ILE A 46 6.85 -0.58 -2.18
CA ILE A 46 6.93 -2.02 -1.90
C ILE A 46 7.15 -2.28 -0.41
N ALA A 47 8.10 -1.58 0.22
CA ALA A 47 8.36 -1.73 1.64
C ALA A 47 7.17 -1.32 2.53
N SER A 48 6.43 -0.28 2.11
CA SER A 48 5.20 0.14 2.80
C SER A 48 4.11 -0.93 2.72
N GLN A 49 3.90 -1.53 1.55
CA GLN A 49 2.96 -2.64 1.37
C GLN A 49 3.31 -3.83 2.23
N ASP A 50 4.57 -4.25 2.21
CA ASP A 50 5.04 -5.39 3.00
C ASP A 50 4.87 -5.12 4.51
N ALA A 51 5.06 -3.88 4.95
CA ALA A 51 4.82 -3.48 6.34
C ALA A 51 3.33 -3.51 6.72
N VAL A 52 2.43 -3.10 5.83
CA VAL A 52 0.97 -3.21 6.05
C VAL A 52 0.57 -4.68 6.14
N MET A 53 1.02 -5.50 5.20
CA MET A 53 0.70 -6.94 5.18
C MET A 53 1.24 -7.65 6.44
N THR A 54 2.46 -7.31 6.89
CA THR A 54 3.04 -7.86 8.14
C THR A 54 2.23 -7.48 9.38
N LYS A 55 1.73 -6.24 9.44
CA LYS A 55 0.84 -5.81 10.54
C LYS A 55 -0.49 -6.53 10.49
N LEU A 56 -1.03 -6.73 9.29
CA LEU A 56 -2.29 -7.42 9.06
C LEU A 56 -2.20 -8.89 9.50
N THR A 57 -1.15 -9.62 9.10
CA THR A 57 -0.97 -11.02 9.54
C THR A 57 -0.80 -11.13 11.05
N ALA A 58 -0.01 -10.23 11.67
CA ALA A 58 0.12 -10.20 13.12
C ALA A 58 -1.23 -9.90 13.81
N ALA A 59 -2.04 -9.02 13.25
CA ALA A 59 -3.36 -8.70 13.79
C ALA A 59 -4.34 -9.88 13.68
N LEU A 60 -4.36 -10.57 12.53
CA LEU A 60 -5.15 -11.79 12.31
C LEU A 60 -4.80 -12.88 13.33
N GLU A 61 -3.50 -13.07 13.60
CA GLU A 61 -3.04 -14.04 14.59
C GLU A 61 -3.49 -13.66 16.02
N ASN A 62 -3.35 -12.39 16.40
CA ASN A 62 -3.84 -11.90 17.69
C ASN A 62 -5.36 -12.07 17.82
N TYR A 63 -6.11 -11.80 16.74
CA TYR A 63 -7.55 -12.02 16.70
C TYR A 63 -7.88 -13.51 16.93
N ALA A 64 -7.20 -14.42 16.24
CA ALA A 64 -7.37 -15.85 16.39
C ALA A 64 -7.06 -16.33 17.82
N GLN A 65 -6.02 -15.80 18.46
CA GLN A 65 -5.68 -16.09 19.85
C GLN A 65 -6.74 -15.59 20.82
N HIS A 66 -7.24 -14.37 20.63
CA HIS A 66 -8.32 -13.84 21.45
C HIS A 66 -9.57 -14.71 21.34
N LYS A 67 -9.96 -15.12 20.13
CA LYS A 67 -11.08 -16.02 19.90
C LYS A 67 -10.89 -17.41 20.50
N MET A 68 -9.66 -17.92 20.51
CA MET A 68 -9.35 -19.17 21.20
C MET A 68 -9.62 -19.07 22.69
N LEU A 69 -9.31 -17.94 23.32
CA LEU A 69 -9.56 -17.71 24.74
C LEU A 69 -11.05 -17.52 25.05
N THR A 70 -11.81 -16.84 24.18
CA THR A 70 -13.21 -16.50 24.45
C THR A 70 -14.20 -17.55 23.98
N GLU A 71 -13.93 -18.21 22.85
CA GLU A 71 -14.83 -19.15 22.18
C GLU A 71 -14.26 -20.57 22.10
N GLY A 72 -13.03 -20.78 22.61
CA GLY A 72 -12.37 -22.08 22.59
C GLY A 72 -11.88 -22.53 21.20
N ARG A 73 -11.91 -21.63 20.20
CA ARG A 73 -11.53 -21.93 18.81
C ARG A 73 -10.75 -20.80 18.18
N ARG A 74 -9.76 -21.14 17.34
CA ARG A 74 -9.01 -20.18 16.52
C ARG A 74 -9.78 -19.93 15.24
N ILE A 75 -10.17 -18.67 15.03
CA ILE A 75 -10.95 -18.25 13.87
C ILE A 75 -10.40 -16.93 13.38
N TRP A 76 -10.37 -16.73 12.07
CA TRP A 76 -10.07 -15.43 11.47
C TRP A 76 -11.37 -14.68 11.15
N PRO A 77 -11.35 -13.33 11.11
CA PRO A 77 -12.53 -12.56 10.76
C PRO A 77 -12.89 -12.71 9.27
N SER A 78 -14.13 -12.41 8.91
CA SER A 78 -14.56 -12.43 7.51
C SER A 78 -13.91 -11.33 6.69
N ASN A 79 -13.69 -10.14 7.28
CA ASN A 79 -12.86 -9.09 6.70
C ASN A 79 -11.51 -9.04 7.45
N PRO A 80 -10.37 -9.20 6.77
CA PRO A 80 -9.07 -9.19 7.43
C PRO A 80 -8.74 -7.84 8.11
N PHE A 81 -9.24 -6.72 7.59
CA PHE A 81 -9.00 -5.39 8.16
C PHE A 81 -9.72 -5.17 9.51
N ASP A 82 -10.72 -5.98 9.84
CA ASP A 82 -11.39 -5.94 11.15
C ASP A 82 -10.49 -6.43 12.29
N ALA A 83 -9.42 -7.16 11.99
CA ALA A 83 -8.44 -7.56 12.99
C ALA A 83 -7.52 -6.40 13.42
N LEU A 84 -7.39 -5.35 12.60
CA LEU A 84 -6.50 -4.23 12.87
C LEU A 84 -7.12 -3.26 13.88
N GLU A 85 -6.33 -2.83 14.87
CA GLU A 85 -6.74 -1.77 15.81
C GLU A 85 -6.90 -0.41 15.10
N THR A 86 -6.01 -0.11 14.16
CA THR A 86 -6.09 1.09 13.32
C THR A 86 -6.01 0.67 11.86
N GLN A 87 -7.08 0.90 11.11
CA GLN A 87 -7.11 0.66 9.68
C GLN A 87 -6.21 1.67 8.95
N PRO A 88 -5.59 1.29 7.81
CA PRO A 88 -4.90 2.23 6.96
C PRO A 88 -5.81 3.40 6.58
N HIS A 89 -5.30 4.63 6.57
CA HIS A 89 -6.11 5.81 6.24
C HIS A 89 -6.65 5.81 4.81
N THR A 90 -6.01 5.02 3.94
CA THR A 90 -6.39 4.81 2.55
C THR A 90 -7.18 3.50 2.35
N TYR A 91 -7.55 2.82 3.45
CA TYR A 91 -8.49 1.72 3.36
C TYR A 91 -9.88 2.28 3.06
N THR A 92 -10.45 1.86 1.95
CA THR A 92 -11.83 2.13 1.62
C THR A 92 -12.60 0.83 1.79
N ASP A 93 -13.64 0.88 2.61
CA ASP A 93 -14.65 -0.19 2.64
C ASP A 93 -15.57 0.04 1.44
N ASP A 94 -15.06 -0.23 0.24
CA ASP A 94 -15.84 -0.13 -1.00
C ASP A 94 -16.76 -1.37 -1.07
N ALA A 95 -17.66 -1.45 -0.11
CA ALA A 95 -18.57 -2.56 0.08
C ALA A 95 -19.75 -2.42 -0.87
N THR A 96 -19.56 -2.61 -2.19
CA THR A 96 -20.71 -2.84 -3.07
C THR A 96 -20.43 -3.87 -4.16
N ASP A 97 -21.08 -5.02 -3.98
CA ASP A 97 -21.45 -5.99 -5.01
C ASP A 97 -20.34 -6.85 -5.63
N LEU A 98 -20.17 -8.01 -4.98
CA LEU A 98 -19.98 -9.33 -5.57
C LEU A 98 -19.45 -9.32 -7.02
N GLN A 99 -18.14 -9.54 -7.15
CA GLN A 99 -17.54 -10.12 -8.36
C GLN A 99 -17.39 -9.19 -9.59
N THR A 100 -17.54 -7.87 -9.44
CA THR A 100 -17.15 -6.93 -10.51
C THR A 100 -15.78 -6.28 -10.24
N ALA A 101 -14.97 -6.13 -11.28
CA ALA A 101 -13.64 -5.48 -11.21
C ALA A 101 -13.69 -3.99 -10.78
N ALA A 102 -14.88 -3.45 -10.53
CA ALA A 102 -15.12 -2.09 -10.07
C ALA A 102 -14.86 -1.91 -8.56
N VAL A 103 -14.66 -3.01 -7.82
CA VAL A 103 -14.50 -3.03 -6.35
C VAL A 103 -13.04 -3.22 -5.91
N ASP A 104 -12.15 -3.53 -6.86
CA ASP A 104 -10.71 -3.57 -6.59
C ASP A 104 -10.18 -2.15 -6.44
N ALA A 105 -9.10 -1.98 -5.66
CA ALA A 105 -8.43 -0.70 -5.48
C ALA A 105 -8.23 0.02 -6.82
N ASN A 106 -8.78 1.22 -6.91
CA ASN A 106 -8.84 2.02 -8.14
C ASN A 106 -8.32 3.46 -7.93
N VAL A 107 -8.05 3.84 -6.69
CA VAL A 107 -7.40 5.10 -6.30
C VAL A 107 -5.97 4.85 -5.84
N ASP A 108 -5.09 5.82 -6.08
CA ASP A 108 -3.69 5.73 -5.66
C ASP A 108 -3.55 5.54 -4.14
N ASN A 109 -2.73 4.56 -3.77
CA ASN A 109 -2.45 4.11 -2.40
C ASN A 109 -3.64 3.48 -1.67
N GLU A 110 -4.76 3.25 -2.35
CA GLU A 110 -5.96 2.66 -1.77
C GLU A 110 -5.76 1.20 -1.39
N TRP A 111 -6.35 0.79 -0.27
CA TRP A 111 -6.50 -0.61 0.12
C TRP A 111 -7.98 -0.97 0.12
N THR A 112 -8.34 -2.12 -0.44
CA THR A 112 -9.70 -2.66 -0.35
C THR A 112 -9.68 -4.15 -0.02
N PHE A 113 -10.79 -4.66 0.49
CA PHE A 113 -11.03 -6.09 0.62
C PHE A 113 -12.27 -6.48 -0.17
N VAL A 114 -12.10 -7.38 -1.13
CA VAL A 114 -13.18 -7.86 -1.99
C VAL A 114 -13.53 -9.29 -1.60
N VAL A 115 -14.74 -9.47 -1.06
CA VAL A 115 -15.28 -10.79 -0.74
C VAL A 115 -15.65 -11.53 -2.02
N GLU A 116 -15.28 -12.80 -2.10
CA GLU A 116 -15.73 -13.66 -3.20
C GLU A 116 -17.05 -14.34 -2.84
N ALA A 117 -18.03 -14.22 -3.74
CA ALA A 117 -19.47 -14.45 -3.50
C ALA A 117 -19.90 -15.85 -3.00
N TRP A 118 -18.98 -16.79 -2.85
CA TRP A 118 -19.29 -18.21 -2.63
C TRP A 118 -18.71 -18.79 -1.34
N ASP A 119 -17.82 -18.08 -0.64
CA ASP A 119 -17.21 -18.56 0.60
C ASP A 119 -17.23 -17.48 1.68
N ASN A 120 -17.77 -17.84 2.84
CA ASN A 120 -17.96 -16.95 3.99
C ASN A 120 -16.61 -16.47 4.56
N GLY A 121 -16.06 -15.40 4.01
CA GLY A 121 -14.80 -14.78 4.45
C GLY A 121 -13.57 -15.14 3.60
N THR A 122 -13.76 -15.82 2.47
CA THR A 122 -12.71 -15.93 1.43
C THR A 122 -12.85 -14.77 0.45
N GLY A 123 -11.73 -14.15 0.13
CA GLY A 123 -11.70 -12.96 -0.70
C GLY A 123 -10.30 -12.63 -1.18
N ARG A 124 -10.11 -11.38 -1.58
CA ARG A 124 -8.80 -10.83 -1.90
C ARG A 124 -8.65 -9.45 -1.30
N ILE A 125 -7.48 -9.21 -0.73
CA ILE A 125 -7.03 -7.87 -0.38
C ILE A 125 -6.41 -7.27 -1.62
N THR A 126 -6.80 -6.07 -2.02
CA THR A 126 -6.24 -5.39 -3.18
C THR A 126 -5.65 -4.04 -2.83
N HIS A 127 -4.64 -3.63 -3.58
CA HIS A 127 -4.00 -2.35 -3.38
C HIS A 127 -3.40 -1.79 -4.67
N GLN A 128 -3.54 -0.47 -4.86
CA GLN A 128 -2.99 0.28 -5.99
C GLN A 128 -1.85 1.20 -5.53
N ARG A 129 -0.71 1.13 -6.21
CA ARG A 129 0.44 2.05 -6.01
C ARG A 129 0.22 3.38 -6.73
N ALA A 130 1.06 4.38 -6.45
CA ALA A 130 1.00 5.67 -7.15
C ALA A 130 1.41 5.57 -8.64
N ASP A 131 2.09 4.49 -9.03
CA ASP A 131 2.36 4.17 -10.44
C ASP A 131 1.18 3.46 -11.14
N ASN A 132 0.03 3.35 -10.48
CA ASN A 132 -1.19 2.67 -10.95
C ASN A 132 -1.03 1.15 -11.13
N THR A 133 0.07 0.56 -10.63
CA THR A 133 0.20 -0.89 -10.56
C THR A 133 -0.68 -1.42 -9.43
N ARG A 134 -1.38 -2.52 -9.70
CA ARG A 134 -2.35 -3.13 -8.78
C ARG A 134 -1.93 -4.53 -8.39
N TRP A 135 -2.03 -4.80 -7.10
CA TRP A 135 -1.57 -6.02 -6.48
C TRP A 135 -2.68 -6.62 -5.62
N GLU A 136 -2.69 -7.94 -5.53
CA GLU A 136 -3.64 -8.67 -4.71
C GLU A 136 -2.99 -9.72 -3.83
N TRP A 137 -3.61 -9.98 -2.68
CA TRP A 137 -3.34 -11.10 -1.79
C TRP A 137 -4.63 -11.87 -1.62
N SER A 138 -4.61 -13.16 -1.98
CA SER A 138 -5.76 -14.02 -1.70
C SER A 138 -5.86 -14.24 -0.19
N TYR A 139 -7.06 -14.15 0.33
CA TYR A 139 -7.38 -14.28 1.74
C TYR A 139 -8.44 -15.36 1.91
N ASP A 140 -8.21 -16.28 2.82
CA ASP A 140 -9.15 -17.32 3.21
C ASP A 140 -9.32 -17.20 4.72
N SER A 141 -10.53 -16.94 5.21
CA SER A 141 -10.80 -16.90 6.66
C SER A 141 -10.82 -18.28 7.30
N GLY A 142 -10.78 -19.34 6.50
CA GLY A 142 -10.91 -20.72 6.92
C GLY A 142 -12.37 -21.13 7.12
N THR A 143 -12.56 -22.37 7.55
CA THR A 143 -13.89 -22.95 7.83
C THR A 143 -14.19 -22.82 9.32
N ASN A 144 -15.26 -22.11 9.67
CA ASN A 144 -15.71 -21.92 11.05
C ASN A 144 -17.18 -22.29 11.19
N THR A 145 -17.44 -23.59 11.14
CA THR A 145 -18.78 -24.19 11.25
C THR A 145 -19.12 -24.63 12.67
N GLY A 146 -18.15 -24.58 13.60
CA GLY A 146 -18.30 -25.10 14.95
C GLY A 146 -18.29 -26.63 14.99
N THR A 147 -17.68 -27.27 13.98
CA THR A 147 -17.57 -28.72 13.88
C THR A 147 -16.10 -29.15 13.89
N ASP A 148 -15.84 -30.45 14.01
CA ASP A 148 -14.48 -31.01 13.98
C ASP A 148 -13.75 -30.81 12.63
N GLY A 149 -14.46 -30.31 11.60
CA GLY A 149 -13.91 -29.96 10.29
C GLY A 149 -13.42 -28.50 10.18
N ASP A 150 -13.44 -27.73 11.26
CA ASP A 150 -12.98 -26.34 11.26
C ASP A 150 -11.48 -26.24 10.95
N ALA A 151 -11.12 -25.30 10.09
CA ALA A 151 -9.75 -25.06 9.63
C ALA A 151 -9.41 -23.58 9.78
N THR A 152 -8.20 -23.28 10.28
CA THR A 152 -7.69 -21.91 10.34
C THR A 152 -7.51 -21.34 8.93
N GLY A 153 -7.72 -20.03 8.79
CA GLY A 153 -7.55 -19.33 7.52
C GLY A 153 -6.11 -19.22 7.02
N ALA A 154 -5.94 -18.72 5.80
CA ALA A 154 -4.65 -18.50 5.16
C ALA A 154 -4.61 -17.19 4.37
N VAL A 155 -3.44 -16.56 4.31
CA VAL A 155 -3.13 -15.47 3.37
C VAL A 155 -2.08 -15.96 2.39
N TYR A 156 -2.27 -15.65 1.12
CA TYR A 156 -1.36 -16.04 0.04
C TYR A 156 -0.38 -14.93 -0.32
N GLU A 157 0.72 -15.30 -0.97
CA GLU A 157 1.74 -14.36 -1.43
C GLU A 157 1.16 -13.35 -2.43
N ARG A 158 1.82 -12.18 -2.50
CA ARG A 158 1.48 -11.09 -3.42
C ARG A 158 1.45 -11.60 -4.86
N SER A 159 0.38 -11.28 -5.57
CA SER A 159 0.21 -11.57 -7.00
C SER A 159 -0.30 -10.34 -7.76
N ALA A 160 -0.12 -10.34 -9.08
CA ALA A 160 -0.73 -9.30 -9.92
C ALA A 160 -2.26 -9.45 -9.88
N LEU A 161 -2.98 -8.33 -9.86
CA LEU A 161 -4.44 -8.33 -9.80
C LEU A 161 -5.05 -9.28 -10.84
N GLY A 162 -5.92 -10.19 -10.39
CA GLY A 162 -6.60 -11.19 -11.22
C GLY A 162 -5.83 -12.49 -11.47
N THR A 163 -4.63 -12.68 -10.91
CA THR A 163 -3.82 -13.89 -11.14
C THR A 163 -4.00 -14.96 -10.03
N ARG A 164 -4.57 -14.59 -8.87
CA ARG A 164 -4.66 -15.35 -7.61
C ARG A 164 -3.33 -15.89 -7.11
N GLY A 165 -3.03 -15.67 -5.84
CA GLY A 165 -1.85 -16.25 -5.20
C GLY A 165 -2.01 -17.77 -5.07
N THR A 166 -0.96 -18.52 -5.43
CA THR A 166 -0.95 -20.01 -5.28
C THR A 166 -0.07 -20.47 -4.14
N VAL A 167 0.79 -19.60 -3.61
CA VAL A 167 1.72 -19.90 -2.51
C VAL A 167 1.18 -19.26 -1.24
N ILE A 168 1.11 -20.03 -0.16
CA ILE A 168 0.66 -19.53 1.14
C ILE A 168 1.78 -18.67 1.74
N LEU A 169 1.45 -17.43 2.07
CA LEU A 169 2.30 -16.50 2.81
C LEU A 169 2.20 -16.77 4.32
N PHE A 170 0.99 -17.06 4.80
CA PHE A 170 0.70 -17.25 6.23
C PHE A 170 -0.55 -18.13 6.45
N GLN A 171 -0.55 -18.95 7.52
CA GLN A 171 -1.65 -19.83 7.96
C GLN A 171 -1.68 -19.91 9.49
#